data_AF-A0A2P7S7G2-F1
#
_entry.id   AF-A0A2P7S7G2-F1
#
_cell.length_a   1.000
_cell.length_b   1.000
_cell.length_c   1.000
_cell.angle_alpha   90.00
_cell.angle_beta   90.00
_cell.angle_gamma   90.00
#
_symmetry.space_group_name_H-M   'P 1'
#
loop_
_entity.id
_entity.type
_entity.pdbx_description
1 polymer ?
#
loop_
_entity_poly.entity_id
_entity_poly.type
_entity_poly.pdbx_seq_one_letter_code
_entity_poly.pdbx_strand_id
1 'polypeptide(L)'
;MVTFERFIMLEMRVNLDMLNLRAAPVNGTILAALPRGHAVTTAGPSGTDGWVKVGTKVNGHEVEGVVAERRLRALVSAAKESLMSAAVAEWLQFDRGSGKENEEPYFRFVGKMWDAIGLNLDGRDRDQPWSAAFISWCVRTAGYNGFKFAAAHARYIHDSIKKKLAGEESPFWGWRIGEQKAELGDMVCQWRNTPRTYDQAAAADGFFSHCDIIVEVGDGFVRALGGNNSDTVNYKRYNLTAAGNLLSERKVFAILKNRN
;
A
#
# COMPACT_ATOMS: atom_id res chain seq x y z
N MET A 1 -33.85 34.65 -6.02
CA MET A 1 -33.06 33.88 -7.00
C MET A 1 -32.09 33.04 -6.19
N VAL A 2 -32.44 31.78 -5.90
CA VAL A 2 -31.58 30.90 -5.11
C VAL A 2 -30.54 30.33 -6.06
N THR A 3 -29.31 30.81 -5.96
CA THR A 3 -28.14 30.18 -6.58
C THR A 3 -28.02 28.77 -6.00
N PHE A 4 -28.45 27.76 -6.76
CA PHE A 4 -28.05 26.39 -6.50
C PHE A 4 -26.55 26.31 -6.74
N GLU A 5 -25.75 26.35 -5.66
CA GLU A 5 -24.37 25.90 -5.73
C GLU A 5 -24.39 24.48 -6.27
N ARG A 6 -23.86 24.31 -7.47
CA ARG A 6 -23.74 23.01 -8.11
C ARG A 6 -22.66 22.26 -7.32
N PHE A 7 -23.07 21.35 -6.44
CA PHE A 7 -22.11 20.56 -5.67
C PHE A 7 -21.23 19.77 -6.64
N ILE A 8 -19.91 19.94 -6.54
CA ILE A 8 -18.96 19.20 -7.36
C ILE A 8 -18.81 17.82 -6.73
N MET A 9 -19.28 16.79 -7.45
CA MET A 9 -19.02 15.41 -7.07
C MET A 9 -17.53 15.13 -7.23
N LEU A 10 -16.88 14.71 -6.14
CA LEU A 10 -15.46 14.36 -6.13
C LEU A 10 -15.29 12.88 -5.79
N GLU A 11 -14.52 12.19 -6.61
CA GLU A 11 -14.03 10.86 -6.22
C GLU A 11 -12.99 11.04 -5.11
N MET A 12 -13.12 10.21 -4.07
CA MET A 12 -12.27 10.22 -2.89
C MET A 12 -11.97 8.77 -2.48
N ARG A 13 -10.95 8.60 -1.64
CA ARG A 13 -10.53 7.29 -1.11
C ARG A 13 -10.66 7.28 0.40
N VAL A 14 -11.08 6.15 0.95
CA VAL A 14 -11.10 5.94 2.40
C VAL A 14 -9.67 5.97 2.97
N ASN A 15 -9.44 6.79 3.98
CA ASN A 15 -8.17 6.98 4.69
C ASN A 15 -8.20 6.43 6.13
N LEU A 16 -8.90 5.32 6.31
CA LEU A 16 -8.99 4.57 7.57
C LEU A 16 -8.98 3.08 7.24
N ASP A 17 -8.51 2.24 8.15
CA ASP A 17 -8.42 0.79 7.86
C ASP A 17 -9.80 0.20 7.57
N MET A 18 -10.81 0.60 8.34
CA MET A 18 -12.23 0.32 8.08
C MET A 18 -13.06 1.56 8.44
N LEU A 19 -13.81 2.11 7.49
CA LEU A 19 -14.71 3.25 7.67
C LEU A 19 -16.17 2.80 7.58
N ASN A 20 -16.96 3.09 8.59
CA ASN A 20 -18.40 2.81 8.55
C ASN A 20 -19.12 3.83 7.66
N LEU A 21 -19.71 3.36 6.57
CA LEU A 21 -20.76 4.06 5.84
C LEU A 21 -22.05 3.97 6.65
N ARG A 22 -22.70 5.10 6.90
CA ARG A 22 -23.89 5.17 7.77
C ARG A 22 -25.11 5.73 7.06
N ALA A 23 -26.29 5.36 7.54
CA ALA A 23 -27.56 5.93 7.07
C ALA A 23 -27.74 7.41 7.49
N ALA A 24 -27.15 7.80 8.62
CA ALA A 24 -27.18 9.16 9.14
C ALA A 24 -25.89 9.48 9.94
N PRO A 25 -25.52 10.77 10.08
CA PRO A 25 -24.39 11.18 10.90
C PRO A 25 -24.60 10.75 12.36
N VAL A 26 -23.52 10.47 13.08
CA VAL A 26 -23.50 10.23 14.54
C VAL A 26 -24.48 9.14 15.01
N ASN A 27 -23.97 7.94 15.31
CA ASN A 27 -24.76 6.79 15.75
C ASN A 27 -25.82 6.26 14.75
N GLY A 28 -25.90 6.81 13.53
CA GLY A 28 -26.72 6.23 12.47
C GLY A 28 -26.32 4.79 12.13
N THR A 29 -27.31 4.00 11.71
CA THR A 29 -27.15 2.59 11.31
C THR A 29 -25.98 2.42 10.34
N ILE A 30 -25.13 1.42 10.58
CA ILE A 30 -24.02 1.08 9.69
C ILE A 30 -24.60 0.33 8.48
N LEU A 31 -24.39 0.88 7.29
CA LEU A 31 -24.81 0.29 6.02
C LEU A 31 -23.73 -0.64 5.46
N ALA A 32 -22.45 -0.25 5.62
CA ALA A 32 -21.31 -1.03 5.20
C ALA A 32 -20.04 -0.60 5.95
N ALA A 33 -19.04 -1.47 5.97
CA ALA A 33 -17.67 -1.14 6.40
C ALA A 33 -16.77 -1.09 5.16
N LEU A 34 -16.23 0.09 4.87
CA LEU A 34 -15.43 0.37 3.68
C LEU A 34 -13.93 0.27 4.04
N PRO A 35 -13.13 -0.57 3.38
CA PRO A 35 -11.72 -0.70 3.69
C PRO A 35 -10.90 0.52 3.23
N ARG A 36 -9.67 0.64 3.71
CA ARG A 36 -8.70 1.64 3.23
C ARG A 36 -8.59 1.62 1.70
N GLY A 37 -8.58 2.80 1.08
CA GLY A 37 -8.48 2.95 -0.37
C GLY A 37 -9.78 2.68 -1.13
N HIS A 38 -10.86 2.27 -0.44
CA HIS A 38 -12.17 2.10 -1.06
C HIS A 38 -12.65 3.42 -1.68
N ALA A 39 -13.15 3.34 -2.91
CA ALA A 39 -13.60 4.50 -3.66
C ALA A 39 -14.97 4.98 -3.16
N VAL A 40 -15.13 6.28 -2.96
CA VAL A 40 -16.42 6.91 -2.69
C VAL A 40 -16.55 8.14 -3.56
N THR A 41 -17.77 8.48 -3.96
CA THR A 41 -18.09 9.73 -4.65
C THR A 41 -18.83 10.64 -3.70
N THR A 42 -18.32 11.84 -3.43
CA THR A 42 -19.01 12.80 -2.56
C THR A 42 -20.21 13.42 -3.29
N ALA A 43 -21.30 13.60 -2.56
CA ALA A 43 -22.59 14.08 -3.10
C ALA A 43 -23.15 15.31 -2.36
N GLY A 44 -22.41 15.87 -1.40
CA GLY A 44 -22.82 17.07 -0.69
C GLY A 44 -22.60 16.99 0.82
N PRO A 45 -22.73 18.11 1.54
CA PRO A 45 -22.81 18.08 2.98
C PRO A 45 -23.99 17.22 3.44
N SER A 46 -23.85 16.53 4.58
CA SER A 46 -24.95 15.77 5.16
C SER A 46 -25.94 16.62 5.96
N GLY A 47 -25.65 17.91 6.17
CA GLY A 47 -26.34 18.77 7.13
C GLY A 47 -25.81 18.65 8.56
N THR A 48 -24.75 17.86 8.79
CA THR A 48 -24.04 17.78 10.07
C THR A 48 -22.57 18.10 9.82
N ASP A 49 -22.00 18.98 10.65
CA ASP A 49 -20.62 19.42 10.49
C ASP A 49 -19.62 18.25 10.50
N GLY A 50 -18.66 18.28 9.58
CA GLY A 50 -17.67 17.22 9.38
C GLY A 50 -18.20 15.90 8.78
N TRP A 51 -19.46 15.86 8.31
CA TRP A 51 -20.04 14.70 7.63
C TRP A 51 -20.49 15.03 6.20
N VAL A 52 -20.22 14.10 5.29
CA VAL A 52 -20.48 14.25 3.86
C VAL A 52 -21.31 13.05 3.37
N LYS A 53 -22.26 13.32 2.47
CA LYS A 53 -22.99 12.29 1.73
C LYS A 53 -22.07 11.68 0.69
N VAL A 54 -22.10 10.36 0.57
CA VAL A 54 -21.32 9.62 -0.42
C VAL A 54 -22.13 8.52 -1.08
N GLY A 55 -21.85 8.28 -2.35
CA GLY A 55 -22.24 7.07 -3.08
C GLY A 55 -21.02 6.15 -3.28
N THR A 56 -21.23 4.84 -3.23
CA THR A 56 -20.19 3.84 -3.48
C THR A 56 -20.78 2.49 -3.87
N LYS A 57 -19.93 1.56 -4.34
CA LYS A 57 -20.30 0.16 -4.56
C LYS A 57 -19.81 -0.72 -3.44
N VAL A 58 -20.70 -1.54 -2.89
CA VAL A 58 -20.39 -2.59 -1.92
C VAL A 58 -20.88 -3.92 -2.50
N ASN A 59 -19.96 -4.87 -2.68
CA ASN A 59 -20.24 -6.16 -3.32
C ASN A 59 -20.94 -6.01 -4.70
N GLY A 60 -20.58 -4.98 -5.46
CA GLY A 60 -21.16 -4.69 -6.78
C GLY A 60 -22.49 -3.91 -6.75
N HIS A 61 -23.09 -3.68 -5.58
CA HIS A 61 -24.34 -2.95 -5.44
C HIS A 61 -24.08 -1.49 -5.04
N GLU A 62 -24.82 -0.56 -5.64
CA GLU A 62 -24.78 0.85 -5.24
C GLU A 62 -25.35 1.03 -3.83
N VAL A 63 -24.64 1.79 -3.01
CA VAL A 63 -25.04 2.14 -1.65
C VAL A 63 -24.75 3.62 -1.44
N GLU A 64 -25.75 4.35 -0.98
CA GLU A 64 -25.60 5.74 -0.56
C GLU A 64 -25.67 5.85 0.96
N GLY A 65 -24.92 6.78 1.52
CA GLY A 65 -24.93 7.07 2.94
C GLY A 65 -24.09 8.28 3.28
N VAL A 66 -23.62 8.33 4.52
CA VAL A 66 -22.75 9.40 5.02
C VAL A 66 -21.52 8.83 5.69
N VAL A 67 -20.43 9.60 5.62
CA VAL A 67 -19.17 9.31 6.30
C VAL A 67 -18.59 10.57 6.92
N ALA A 68 -17.69 10.41 7.90
CA ALA A 68 -16.91 11.53 8.42
C ALA A 68 -15.88 11.97 7.37
N GLU A 69 -15.94 13.23 6.94
CA GLU A 69 -15.16 13.77 5.82
C GLU A 69 -13.65 13.65 6.05
N ARG A 70 -13.19 13.91 7.28
CA ARG A 70 -11.77 13.75 7.69
C ARG A 70 -11.20 12.33 7.52
N ARG A 71 -12.04 11.33 7.24
CA ARG A 71 -11.64 9.94 6.98
C ARG A 71 -11.52 9.63 5.49
N LEU A 72 -11.67 10.63 4.65
CA LEU A 72 -11.43 10.55 3.21
C LEU A 72 -10.12 11.26 2.86
N ARG A 73 -9.57 10.91 1.70
CA ARG A 73 -8.45 11.60 1.07
C ARG A 73 -8.70 11.74 -0.43
N ALA A 74 -8.06 12.72 -1.04
CA ALA A 74 -7.99 12.81 -2.49
C ALA A 74 -7.25 11.60 -3.08
N LEU A 75 -7.52 11.34 -4.35
CA LEU A 75 -6.79 10.35 -5.12
C LEU A 75 -5.34 10.81 -5.37
N VAL A 76 -4.43 9.84 -5.42
CA VAL A 76 -3.15 9.97 -6.12
C VAL A 76 -3.29 9.40 -7.54
N SER A 77 -2.19 9.10 -8.23
CA SER A 77 -2.28 8.49 -9.56
C SER A 77 -3.02 7.15 -9.52
N ALA A 78 -3.73 6.82 -10.60
CA ALA A 78 -4.48 5.58 -10.71
C ALA A 78 -3.59 4.34 -10.48
N ALA A 79 -2.33 4.40 -10.94
CA ALA A 79 -1.36 3.34 -10.71
C ALA A 79 -1.04 3.16 -9.22
N LYS A 80 -0.77 4.26 -8.49
CA LYS A 80 -0.53 4.22 -7.04
C LYS A 80 -1.77 3.71 -6.29
N GLU A 81 -2.97 4.13 -6.68
CA GLU A 81 -4.22 3.63 -6.09
C GLU A 81 -4.39 2.13 -6.30
N SER A 82 -4.14 1.62 -7.50
CA SER A 82 -4.19 0.18 -7.81
C SER A 82 -3.17 -0.61 -6.99
N LEU A 83 -1.94 -0.10 -6.84
CA LEU A 83 -0.89 -0.76 -6.04
C LEU A 83 -1.28 -0.87 -4.57
N MET A 84 -1.73 0.24 -3.98
CA MET A 84 -2.17 0.25 -2.60
C MET A 84 -3.42 -0.64 -2.40
N SER A 85 -4.34 -0.64 -3.36
CA SER A 85 -5.54 -1.48 -3.33
C SER A 85 -5.19 -2.96 -3.39
N ALA A 86 -4.20 -3.36 -4.20
CA ALA A 86 -3.70 -4.74 -4.22
C ALA A 86 -3.14 -5.15 -2.85
N ALA A 87 -2.32 -4.30 -2.23
CA ALA A 87 -1.76 -4.60 -0.91
C ALA A 87 -2.84 -4.68 0.19
N VAL A 88 -3.82 -3.77 0.18
CA VAL A 88 -4.95 -3.78 1.14
C VAL A 88 -5.84 -5.01 0.93
N ALA A 89 -6.09 -5.42 -0.31
CA ALA A 89 -6.86 -6.62 -0.61
C ALA A 89 -6.23 -7.88 0.00
N GLU A 90 -4.91 -8.03 -0.11
CA GLU A 90 -4.20 -9.14 0.53
C GLU A 90 -4.25 -9.05 2.06
N TRP A 91 -4.12 -7.85 2.64
CA TRP A 91 -4.28 -7.67 4.10
C TRP A 91 -5.67 -8.10 4.59
N LEU A 92 -6.73 -7.77 3.85
CA LEU A 92 -8.09 -8.23 4.15
C LEU A 92 -8.22 -9.74 3.96
N GLN A 93 -7.61 -10.31 2.92
CA GLN A 93 -7.63 -11.73 2.63
C GLN A 93 -6.90 -12.56 3.71
N PHE A 94 -5.90 -11.98 4.39
CA PHE A 94 -5.21 -12.55 5.55
C PHE A 94 -5.92 -12.22 6.89
N ASP A 95 -7.24 -12.04 6.87
CA ASP A 95 -8.07 -11.62 8.02
C ASP A 95 -7.41 -10.49 8.83
N ARG A 96 -6.98 -9.44 8.11
CA ARG A 96 -6.38 -8.24 8.69
C ARG A 96 -5.12 -8.52 9.51
N GLY A 97 -4.36 -9.55 9.12
CA GLY A 97 -3.08 -9.92 9.73
C GLY A 97 -3.18 -10.96 10.85
N SER A 98 -4.37 -11.52 11.10
CA SER A 98 -4.53 -12.65 12.02
C SER A 98 -4.15 -13.97 11.33
N GLY A 99 -4.42 -14.11 10.04
CA GLY A 99 -4.20 -15.32 9.26
C GLY A 99 -2.72 -15.64 9.06
N LYS A 100 -2.33 -16.90 9.26
CA LYS A 100 -0.93 -17.35 9.17
C LYS A 100 -0.64 -18.07 7.87
N GLU A 101 0.52 -17.77 7.29
CA GLU A 101 0.98 -18.26 5.99
C GLU A 101 0.81 -19.77 5.79
N ASN A 102 1.00 -20.58 6.82
CA ASN A 102 1.00 -22.04 6.74
C ASN A 102 -0.37 -22.68 7.02
N GLU A 103 -1.39 -21.87 7.35
CA GLU A 103 -2.74 -22.31 7.69
C GLU A 103 -3.68 -22.20 6.49
N GLU A 104 -4.77 -22.98 6.51
CA GLU A 104 -5.86 -22.84 5.53
C GLU A 104 -6.70 -21.58 5.88
N PRO A 105 -7.10 -20.75 4.90
CA PRO A 105 -6.83 -20.87 3.46
C PRO A 105 -5.55 -20.17 2.98
N TYR A 106 -4.82 -19.51 3.88
CA TYR A 106 -3.78 -18.53 3.56
C TYR A 106 -2.58 -19.08 2.78
N PHE A 107 -2.18 -20.34 3.03
CA PHE A 107 -1.05 -20.92 2.30
C PHE A 107 -1.27 -20.96 0.79
N ARG A 108 -2.53 -21.10 0.34
CA ARG A 108 -2.89 -21.08 -1.08
C ARG A 108 -2.74 -19.68 -1.67
N PHE A 109 -3.01 -18.64 -0.89
CA PHE A 109 -2.80 -17.26 -1.33
C PHE A 109 -1.32 -16.97 -1.50
N VAL A 110 -0.48 -17.40 -0.55
CA VAL A 110 0.97 -17.35 -0.70
C VAL A 110 1.42 -18.13 -1.95
N GLY A 111 0.84 -19.31 -2.19
CA GLY A 111 1.12 -20.11 -3.39
C GLY A 111 0.86 -19.37 -4.70
N LYS A 112 -0.24 -18.60 -4.79
CA LYS A 112 -0.51 -17.74 -5.96
C LYS A 112 0.56 -16.66 -6.15
N MET A 113 1.09 -16.10 -5.07
CA MET A 113 2.15 -15.09 -5.13
C MET A 113 3.46 -15.68 -5.66
N TRP A 114 3.80 -16.90 -5.24
CA TRP A 114 4.96 -17.63 -5.77
C TRP A 114 4.79 -18.03 -7.23
N ASP A 115 3.63 -18.56 -7.59
CA ASP A 115 3.30 -18.94 -8.97
C ASP A 115 3.39 -17.74 -9.93
N ALA A 116 2.97 -16.55 -9.48
CA ALA A 116 3.09 -15.31 -10.26
C ALA A 116 4.54 -14.89 -10.58
N ILE A 117 5.54 -15.52 -9.95
CA ILE A 117 6.96 -15.36 -10.30
C ILE A 117 7.62 -16.68 -10.72
N GLY A 118 6.81 -17.69 -11.07
CA GLY A 118 7.25 -18.96 -11.65
C GLY A 118 7.84 -19.95 -10.65
N LEU A 119 7.50 -19.84 -9.37
CA LEU A 119 7.98 -20.75 -8.32
C LEU A 119 6.84 -21.60 -7.78
N ASN A 120 7.07 -22.92 -7.71
CA ASN A 120 6.13 -23.87 -7.13
C ASN A 120 6.40 -24.02 -5.62
N LEU A 121 6.05 -22.98 -4.88
CA LEU A 121 6.10 -22.92 -3.43
C LEU A 121 4.74 -22.46 -2.91
N ASP A 122 4.45 -22.69 -1.64
CA ASP A 122 3.28 -22.15 -0.97
C ASP A 122 3.64 -21.58 0.42
N GLY A 123 2.65 -21.28 1.26
CA GLY A 123 2.89 -20.74 2.59
C GLY A 123 3.43 -21.76 3.61
N ARG A 124 3.61 -23.02 3.24
CA ARG A 124 4.18 -24.07 4.09
C ARG A 124 5.68 -24.26 3.88
N ASP A 125 6.25 -23.68 2.83
CA ASP A 125 7.70 -23.60 2.60
C ASP A 125 8.36 -22.53 3.48
N ARG A 126 8.28 -22.70 4.81
CA ARG A 126 8.59 -21.65 5.81
C ARG A 126 10.06 -21.22 5.86
N ASP A 127 10.96 -21.97 5.24
CA ASP A 127 12.36 -21.56 5.08
C ASP A 127 12.54 -20.50 3.97
N GLN A 128 11.50 -20.26 3.16
CA GLN A 128 11.50 -19.30 2.06
C GLN A 128 10.59 -18.12 2.37
N PRO A 129 11.13 -16.95 2.76
CA PRO A 129 10.30 -15.80 3.09
C PRO A 129 9.62 -15.22 1.85
N TRP A 130 8.30 -15.28 1.79
CA TRP A 130 7.49 -14.89 0.61
C TRP A 130 7.27 -13.38 0.45
N SER A 131 7.88 -12.56 1.30
CA SER A 131 7.72 -11.10 1.26
C SER A 131 8.07 -10.45 -0.09
N ALA A 132 8.98 -11.03 -0.88
CA ALA A 132 9.31 -10.50 -2.21
C ALA A 132 8.31 -10.97 -3.29
N ALA A 133 7.76 -12.17 -3.13
CA ALA A 133 6.66 -12.67 -3.94
C ALA A 133 5.40 -11.82 -3.72
N PHE A 134 5.12 -11.41 -2.47
CA PHE A 134 4.05 -10.46 -2.15
C PHE A 134 4.18 -9.13 -2.89
N ILE A 135 5.36 -8.51 -2.88
CA ILE A 135 5.58 -7.24 -3.60
C ILE A 135 5.40 -7.45 -5.10
N SER A 136 5.99 -8.51 -5.65
CA SER A 136 5.85 -8.87 -7.06
C SER A 136 4.39 -9.10 -7.45
N TRP A 137 3.62 -9.77 -6.61
CA TRP A 137 2.18 -9.98 -6.77
C TRP A 137 1.42 -8.66 -6.79
N CYS A 138 1.61 -7.79 -5.78
CA CYS A 138 0.91 -6.51 -5.71
C CYS A 138 1.21 -5.62 -6.92
N VAL A 139 2.49 -5.54 -7.33
CA VAL A 139 2.91 -4.75 -8.51
C VAL A 139 2.30 -5.31 -9.80
N ARG A 140 2.28 -6.65 -9.96
CA ARG A 140 1.67 -7.32 -11.12
C ARG A 140 0.16 -7.10 -11.16
N THR A 141 -0.53 -7.30 -10.04
CA THR A 141 -1.99 -7.09 -9.91
C THR A 141 -2.39 -5.66 -10.20
N ALA A 142 -1.54 -4.69 -9.84
CA ALA A 142 -1.76 -3.28 -10.14
C ALA A 142 -1.45 -2.88 -11.59
N GLY A 143 -0.99 -3.82 -12.44
CA GLY A 143 -0.79 -3.58 -13.88
C GLY A 143 0.50 -2.83 -14.22
N TYR A 144 1.49 -2.82 -13.32
CA TYR A 144 2.75 -2.13 -13.56
C TYR A 144 3.62 -2.89 -14.58
N ASN A 145 4.20 -2.14 -15.52
CA ASN A 145 5.17 -2.65 -16.50
C ASN A 145 6.60 -2.18 -16.14
N GLY A 146 7.61 -2.94 -16.59
CA GLY A 146 9.02 -2.55 -16.41
C GLY A 146 9.62 -2.83 -15.02
N PHE A 147 8.85 -3.41 -14.09
CA PHE A 147 9.34 -3.84 -12.77
C PHE A 147 10.11 -5.16 -12.85
N LYS A 148 11.20 -5.28 -12.08
CA LYS A 148 11.99 -6.52 -11.95
C LYS A 148 11.34 -7.50 -10.96
N PHE A 149 10.39 -8.31 -11.42
CA PHE A 149 9.80 -9.36 -10.59
C PHE A 149 10.85 -10.38 -10.13
N ALA A 150 10.88 -10.70 -8.84
CA ALA A 150 11.86 -11.59 -8.26
C ALA A 150 11.42 -12.14 -6.89
N ALA A 151 11.95 -13.31 -6.54
CA ALA A 151 11.84 -13.91 -5.21
C ALA A 151 12.71 -13.24 -4.13
N ALA A 152 13.46 -12.18 -4.48
CA ALA A 152 14.34 -11.49 -3.56
C ALA A 152 14.25 -9.97 -3.73
N HIS A 153 14.04 -9.26 -2.61
CA HIS A 153 13.94 -7.79 -2.57
C HIS A 153 15.14 -7.09 -3.18
N ALA A 154 16.35 -7.60 -2.92
CA ALA A 154 17.59 -7.04 -3.42
C ALA A 154 17.62 -6.87 -4.96
N ARG A 155 16.93 -7.76 -5.71
CA ARG A 155 16.94 -7.71 -7.18
C ARG A 155 16.23 -6.47 -7.71
N TYR A 156 15.02 -6.17 -7.25
CA TYR A 156 14.30 -4.97 -7.70
C TYR A 156 14.76 -3.69 -7.00
N ILE A 157 15.31 -3.77 -5.78
CA ILE A 157 15.97 -2.61 -5.17
C ILE A 157 17.17 -2.18 -6.04
N HIS A 158 18.04 -3.14 -6.38
CA HIS A 158 19.18 -2.91 -7.24
C HIS A 158 18.77 -2.38 -8.62
N ASP A 159 17.84 -3.06 -9.29
CA ASP A 159 17.32 -2.65 -10.60
C ASP A 159 16.77 -1.20 -10.58
N SER A 160 15.97 -0.86 -9.57
CA SER A 160 15.38 0.49 -9.41
C SER A 160 16.46 1.55 -9.18
N ILE A 161 17.55 1.24 -8.49
CA ILE A 161 18.69 2.13 -8.30
C ILE A 161 19.47 2.29 -9.61
N LYS A 162 19.78 1.19 -10.30
CA LYS A 162 20.54 1.20 -11.55
C LYS A 162 19.82 1.99 -12.64
N LYS A 163 18.52 1.77 -12.81
CA LYS A 163 17.69 2.51 -13.77
C LYS A 163 17.64 4.01 -13.44
N LYS A 164 17.49 4.37 -12.16
CA LYS A 164 17.55 5.78 -11.72
C LYS A 164 18.90 6.43 -12.05
N LEU A 165 20.01 5.73 -11.81
CA LEU A 165 21.35 6.24 -12.10
C LEU A 165 21.64 6.35 -13.60
N ALA A 166 21.04 5.48 -14.41
CA ALA A 166 21.15 5.51 -15.87
C ALA A 166 20.15 6.47 -16.55
N GLY A 167 19.20 7.03 -15.79
CA GLY A 167 18.12 7.84 -16.36
C GLY A 167 17.10 7.03 -17.18
N GLU A 168 17.00 5.72 -16.91
CA GLU A 168 16.09 4.82 -17.61
C GLU A 168 14.67 4.90 -17.04
N GLU A 169 13.69 4.76 -17.94
CA GLU A 169 12.29 4.62 -17.57
C GLU A 169 12.08 3.39 -16.68
N SER A 170 11.45 3.62 -15.54
CA SER A 170 11.14 2.59 -14.56
C SER A 170 9.93 3.00 -13.75
N PRO A 171 9.03 2.07 -13.41
CA PRO A 171 7.92 2.39 -12.51
C PRO A 171 8.37 2.83 -11.13
N PHE A 172 9.56 2.40 -10.71
CA PHE A 172 10.17 2.76 -9.44
C PHE A 172 11.62 3.17 -9.62
N TRP A 173 12.00 4.25 -8.94
CA TRP A 173 13.38 4.69 -8.82
C TRP A 173 13.86 4.58 -7.38
N GLY A 174 15.03 4.00 -7.17
CA GLY A 174 15.65 3.93 -5.85
C GLY A 174 16.31 5.25 -5.46
N TRP A 175 16.05 5.72 -4.24
CA TRP A 175 16.66 6.91 -3.66
C TRP A 175 17.27 6.61 -2.30
N ARG A 176 18.30 7.38 -1.91
CA ARG A 176 18.77 7.34 -0.53
C ARG A 176 17.70 7.92 0.38
N ILE A 177 17.67 7.44 1.61
CA ILE A 177 16.91 8.11 2.66
C ILE A 177 17.38 9.56 2.80
N GLY A 178 16.42 10.49 2.96
CA GLY A 178 16.70 11.92 3.04
C GLY A 178 16.68 12.67 1.70
N GLU A 179 16.79 11.98 0.56
CA GLU A 179 16.74 12.64 -0.76
C GLU A 179 15.32 12.89 -1.25
N GLN A 180 14.35 12.08 -0.83
CA GLN A 180 12.96 12.15 -1.28
C GLN A 180 11.99 11.90 -0.13
N LYS A 181 10.90 12.70 -0.11
CA LYS A 181 9.80 12.52 0.85
C LYS A 181 9.09 11.20 0.59
N ALA A 182 8.63 10.56 1.66
CA ALA A 182 7.80 9.38 1.58
C ALA A 182 6.37 9.75 1.17
N GLU A 183 5.83 9.06 0.17
CA GLU A 183 4.50 9.29 -0.37
C GLU A 183 3.72 7.98 -0.50
N LEU A 184 2.40 8.11 -0.67
CA LEU A 184 1.53 6.98 -0.97
C LEU A 184 2.00 6.22 -2.22
N GLY A 185 2.04 4.89 -2.13
CA GLY A 185 2.45 4.00 -3.21
C GLY A 185 3.96 3.82 -3.37
N ASP A 186 4.82 4.49 -2.59
CA ASP A 186 6.25 4.18 -2.55
C ASP A 186 6.53 2.89 -1.79
N MET A 187 7.76 2.39 -1.87
CA MET A 187 8.21 1.24 -1.08
C MET A 187 9.36 1.60 -0.13
N VAL A 188 9.26 1.17 1.13
CA VAL A 188 10.29 1.35 2.15
C VAL A 188 11.24 0.16 2.15
N CYS A 189 12.54 0.37 1.91
CA CYS A 189 13.53 -0.70 1.89
C CYS A 189 14.27 -0.84 3.22
N GLN A 190 14.30 -2.06 3.77
CA GLN A 190 15.03 -2.42 4.97
C GLN A 190 16.09 -3.48 4.68
N TRP A 191 17.24 -3.41 5.37
CA TRP A 191 18.18 -4.51 5.44
C TRP A 191 17.73 -5.52 6.52
N ARG A 192 18.24 -6.75 6.48
CA ARG A 192 17.92 -7.79 7.47
C ARG A 192 19.09 -8.19 8.35
N ASN A 193 19.93 -9.12 7.90
CA ASN A 193 20.94 -9.77 8.73
C ASN A 193 22.18 -8.90 8.89
N THR A 194 22.61 -8.28 7.79
CA THR A 194 23.78 -7.40 7.74
C THR A 194 23.33 -6.00 7.36
N PRO A 195 23.80 -4.95 8.06
CA PRO A 195 23.58 -3.57 7.66
C PRO A 195 23.88 -3.36 6.17
N ARG A 196 22.98 -2.65 5.47
CA ARG A 196 23.19 -2.23 4.08
C ARG A 196 22.98 -0.74 3.93
N THR A 197 23.80 -0.16 3.06
CA THR A 197 23.63 1.20 2.55
C THR A 197 23.06 1.17 1.14
N TYR A 198 22.56 2.32 0.68
CA TYR A 198 22.14 2.51 -0.70
C TYR A 198 23.25 2.16 -1.70
N ASP A 199 24.50 2.58 -1.46
CA ASP A 199 25.63 2.30 -2.37
C ASP A 199 25.93 0.82 -2.51
N GLN A 200 25.85 0.09 -1.40
CA GLN A 200 26.04 -1.36 -1.43
C GLN A 200 24.92 -2.07 -2.18
N ALA A 201 23.68 -1.59 -2.07
CA ALA A 201 22.56 -2.09 -2.87
C ALA A 201 22.67 -1.69 -4.36
N ALA A 202 23.29 -0.55 -4.66
CA ALA A 202 23.61 -0.14 -6.02
C ALA A 202 24.69 -1.02 -6.66
N ALA A 203 25.62 -1.55 -5.86
CA ALA A 203 26.74 -2.36 -6.30
C ALA A 203 26.44 -3.86 -6.43
N ALA A 204 25.45 -4.38 -5.69
CA ALA A 204 25.12 -5.80 -5.68
C ALA A 204 23.63 -6.04 -5.50
N ASP A 205 23.12 -7.13 -6.07
CA ASP A 205 21.71 -7.52 -6.03
C ASP A 205 21.45 -8.81 -5.23
N GLY A 206 22.47 -9.29 -4.51
CA GLY A 206 22.43 -10.44 -3.61
C GLY A 206 22.64 -10.04 -2.15
N PHE A 207 21.55 -9.73 -1.44
CA PHE A 207 21.58 -9.47 0.00
C PHE A 207 20.20 -9.64 0.66
N PHE A 208 20.18 -9.96 1.96
CA PHE A 208 18.93 -10.09 2.71
C PHE A 208 18.31 -8.73 3.00
N SER A 209 17.12 -8.52 2.48
CA SER A 209 16.38 -7.25 2.57
C SER A 209 14.87 -7.48 2.58
N HIS A 210 14.13 -6.39 2.77
CA HIS A 210 12.68 -6.39 2.82
C HIS A 210 12.13 -5.05 2.31
N CYS A 211 10.94 -5.08 1.72
CA CYS A 211 10.20 -3.91 1.27
C CYS A 211 8.74 -4.02 1.70
N ASP A 212 8.15 -2.87 2.03
CA ASP A 212 6.73 -2.70 2.32
C ASP A 212 6.18 -1.53 1.49
N ILE A 213 4.91 -1.60 1.05
CA ILE A 213 4.22 -0.59 0.22
C ILE A 213 3.53 0.43 1.12
N ILE A 214 3.84 1.72 0.98
CA ILE A 214 3.21 2.80 1.76
C ILE A 214 1.74 2.96 1.34
N VAL A 215 0.83 2.80 2.30
CA VAL A 215 -0.63 2.94 2.11
C VAL A 215 -1.26 4.02 3.00
N GLU A 216 -0.45 4.62 3.87
CA GLU A 216 -0.85 5.75 4.71
C GLU A 216 0.33 6.68 4.95
N VAL A 217 0.05 7.98 4.84
CA VAL A 217 0.92 9.05 5.31
C VAL A 217 0.16 9.80 6.40
N GLY A 218 0.74 9.86 7.59
CA GLY A 218 0.21 10.60 8.73
C GLY A 218 1.21 11.64 9.23
N ASP A 219 0.88 12.29 10.34
CA ASP A 219 1.74 13.33 10.91
C ASP A 219 3.02 12.72 11.53
N GLY A 220 4.16 12.93 10.86
CA GLY A 220 5.46 12.40 11.27
C GLY A 220 5.65 10.90 11.05
N PHE A 221 4.79 10.22 10.28
CA PHE A 221 4.94 8.79 9.99
C PHE A 221 4.31 8.35 8.67
N VAL A 222 4.69 7.15 8.23
CA VAL A 222 3.95 6.36 7.25
C VAL A 222 3.61 4.99 7.80
N ARG A 223 2.51 4.40 7.33
CA ARG A 223 2.27 2.95 7.46
C ARG A 223 2.38 2.28 6.10
N ALA A 224 3.05 1.15 6.07
CA ALA A 224 3.24 0.36 4.86
C ALA A 224 2.85 -1.10 5.10
N LEU A 225 2.32 -1.76 4.08
CA LEU A 225 1.94 -3.17 4.08
C LEU A 225 3.01 -4.02 3.42
N GLY A 226 3.33 -5.16 4.04
CA GLY A 226 4.22 -6.18 3.49
C GLY A 226 3.76 -7.58 3.86
N GLY A 227 4.09 -8.54 3.00
CA GLY A 227 3.91 -9.97 3.25
C GLY A 227 5.03 -10.53 4.12
N ASN A 228 4.78 -11.69 4.72
CA ASN A 228 5.67 -12.36 5.69
C ASN A 228 6.06 -11.45 6.89
N ASN A 229 5.21 -10.49 7.25
CA ASN A 229 5.39 -9.67 8.43
C ASN A 229 4.77 -10.41 9.62
N SER A 230 5.59 -11.17 10.35
CA SER A 230 5.13 -12.13 11.36
C SER A 230 4.22 -13.22 10.76
N ASP A 231 4.71 -13.79 9.65
CA ASP A 231 4.10 -14.92 8.92
C ASP A 231 2.69 -14.59 8.37
N THR A 232 2.45 -13.33 8.01
CA THR A 232 1.17 -12.80 7.49
C THR A 232 1.38 -11.55 6.62
N VAL A 233 0.30 -10.96 6.09
CA VAL A 233 0.30 -9.59 5.56
C VAL A 233 -0.01 -8.63 6.69
N ASN A 234 0.88 -7.70 7.01
CA ASN A 234 0.63 -6.74 8.08
C ASN A 234 1.36 -5.41 7.88
N TYR A 235 0.87 -4.41 8.62
CA TYR A 235 1.44 -3.08 8.67
C TYR A 235 2.78 -3.05 9.41
N LYS A 236 3.65 -2.18 8.93
CA LYS A 236 4.73 -1.58 9.71
C LYS A 236 4.60 -0.07 9.67
N ARG A 237 4.94 0.55 10.79
CA ARG A 237 5.06 2.01 10.92
C ARG A 237 6.53 2.41 10.76
N TYR A 238 6.75 3.45 9.97
CA TYR A 238 8.05 4.10 9.80
C TYR A 238 7.91 5.58 10.16
N ASN A 239 8.82 6.09 10.97
CA ASN A 239 8.79 7.49 11.34
C ASN A 239 9.46 8.36 10.26
N LEU A 240 8.96 9.59 10.14
CA LEU A 240 9.47 10.59 9.23
C LEU A 240 10.19 11.70 9.98
N THR A 241 11.14 12.33 9.32
CA THR A 241 11.66 13.65 9.69
C THR A 241 10.57 14.72 9.53
N ALA A 242 10.77 15.90 10.11
CA ALA A 242 9.91 17.06 9.87
C ALA A 242 9.82 17.44 8.37
N ALA A 243 10.83 17.09 7.57
CA ALA A 243 10.83 17.29 6.13
C ALA A 243 10.00 16.25 5.35
N GLY A 244 9.50 15.19 6.02
CA GLY A 244 8.74 14.10 5.40
C GLY A 244 9.60 12.97 4.81
N ASN A 245 10.91 12.97 5.06
CA ASN A 245 11.80 11.88 4.66
C ASN A 245 11.80 10.76 5.70
N LEU A 246 11.95 9.50 5.29
CA LEU A 246 12.12 8.37 6.20
C LEU A 246 13.34 8.56 7.12
N LEU A 247 13.17 8.25 8.40
CA LEU A 247 14.28 8.18 9.35
C LEU A 247 15.14 6.94 9.10
N SER A 248 16.45 7.07 9.36
CA SER A 248 17.43 5.97 9.30
C SER A 248 17.34 5.04 10.53
N GLU A 249 16.14 4.60 10.86
CA GLU A 249 15.86 3.68 11.96
C GLU A 249 15.27 2.37 11.42
N ARG A 250 15.07 1.36 12.29
CA ARG A 250 14.39 0.11 11.92
C ARG A 250 14.98 -0.56 10.67
N LYS A 251 16.29 -0.44 10.48
CA LYS A 251 17.04 -1.00 9.35
C LYS A 251 16.70 -0.38 7.98
N VAL A 252 15.96 0.74 7.94
CA VAL A 252 15.63 1.44 6.70
C VAL A 252 16.90 2.03 6.09
N PHE A 253 17.08 1.85 4.77
CA PHE A 253 18.28 2.34 4.08
C PHE A 253 18.01 2.97 2.70
N ALA A 254 16.83 2.75 2.11
CA ALA A 254 16.44 3.32 0.83
C ALA A 254 14.91 3.43 0.72
N ILE A 255 14.45 4.22 -0.25
CA ILE A 255 13.05 4.29 -0.67
C ILE A 255 12.96 4.08 -2.18
N LEU A 256 12.02 3.25 -2.62
CA LEU A 256 11.68 3.14 -4.04
C LEU A 256 10.51 4.08 -4.32
N LYS A 257 10.79 5.19 -5.00
CA LYS A 257 9.81 6.20 -5.37
C LYS A 257 9.00 5.71 -6.55
N ASN A 258 7.69 5.66 -6.37
CA ASN A 258 6.74 5.29 -7.42
C ASN A 258 6.56 6.46 -8.39
N ARG A 259 6.89 6.22 -9.65
CA ARG A 259 7.00 7.23 -10.72
C ARG A 259 5.76 7.41 -11.58
N ASN A 260 4.73 6.58 -11.36
CA ASN A 260 3.48 6.60 -12.14
C ASN A 260 2.40 7.48 -11.50
#